data_AF-V1CP73-F1
#
_entry.id   AF-V1CP73-F1
#
_cell.length_a   1.000
_cell.length_b   1.000
_cell.length_c   1.000
_cell.angle_alpha   90.00
_cell.angle_beta   90.00
_cell.angle_gamma   90.00
#
_symmetry.space_group_name_H-M   'P 1'
#
loop_
_entity.id
_entity.type
_entity.pdbx_description
1 polymer ?
#
loop_
_entity_poly.entity_id
_entity_poly.type
_entity_poly.pdbx_seq_one_letter_code
_entity_poly.pdbx_strand_id
1 'polypeptide(L)'
;MNGKKNVPRHTYDLRTKIALLLGANILIFLGNSILYESFLTLLCLIVIMSNGYVKSSFKYILFFTFSVAVETIIANLEIHFLVNLILFVVAIIRKFLPCIIIGKWILSSTSSSLAVATLQKMRLPKDALIMISVIFRCFPTIRDEWSHINMAMRTRGISFSFYNLLHRPVTTIEYFFVPLFVSVIEIGDELSQSAIVRGLDAPVIKTSRHIIKMKIGDYMILTSLLAVICMVIFMRLWGYHL
;
A
#
# COMPACT_ATOMS: atom_id res chain seq x y z
N MET A 1 1.21 -12.35 -20.07
CA MET A 1 0.13 -11.44 -20.49
C MET A 1 0.49 -10.01 -20.11
N ASN A 2 0.33 -9.08 -21.06
CA ASN A 2 0.85 -7.72 -21.15
C ASN A 2 1.05 -6.94 -19.83
N GLY A 3 2.30 -6.59 -19.55
CA GLY A 3 2.66 -5.58 -18.56
C GLY A 3 3.73 -4.66 -19.13
N LYS A 4 3.36 -3.71 -20.00
CA LYS A 4 4.17 -2.51 -20.24
C LYS A 4 4.25 -1.75 -18.91
N LYS A 5 5.18 -2.14 -18.04
CA LYS A 5 5.54 -1.37 -16.87
C LYS A 5 6.28 -0.15 -17.40
N ASN A 6 5.58 0.99 -17.43
CA ASN A 6 6.24 2.30 -17.53
C ASN A 6 7.30 2.32 -16.43
N VAL A 7 8.56 2.21 -16.81
CA VAL A 7 9.68 2.25 -15.88
C VAL A 7 9.66 3.65 -15.27
N PRO A 8 9.40 3.81 -13.95
CA PRO A 8 9.36 5.12 -13.34
C PRO A 8 10.74 5.79 -13.50
N ARG A 9 10.74 7.01 -14.02
CA ARG A 9 11.95 7.79 -14.35
C ARG A 9 12.81 8.12 -13.11
N HIS A 10 12.22 7.99 -11.92
CA HIS A 10 12.88 8.17 -10.64
C HIS A 10 12.36 7.14 -9.62
N THR A 11 13.20 6.20 -9.21
CA THR A 11 12.90 5.26 -8.12
C THR A 11 13.28 5.91 -6.79
N TYR A 12 12.27 6.39 -6.06
CA TYR A 12 12.38 6.81 -4.66
C TYR A 12 12.40 5.59 -3.75
N ASP A 13 13.14 5.69 -2.65
CA ASP A 13 13.25 4.63 -1.66
C ASP A 13 11.89 4.36 -0.99
N LEU A 14 11.56 3.09 -0.71
CA LEU A 14 10.28 2.75 -0.07
C LEU A 14 10.08 3.49 1.27
N ARG A 15 11.16 3.76 2.00
CA ARG A 15 11.12 4.47 3.29
C ARG A 15 10.52 5.85 3.19
N THR A 16 10.88 6.61 2.15
CA THR A 16 10.33 7.96 1.96
C THR A 16 8.86 7.91 1.60
N LYS A 17 8.43 6.90 0.84
CA LYS A 17 7.01 6.69 0.54
C LYS A 17 6.19 6.27 1.76
N ILE A 18 6.74 5.41 2.63
CA ILE A 18 6.09 5.03 3.90
C ILE A 18 6.01 6.24 4.84
N ALA A 19 7.08 7.02 4.95
CA ALA A 19 7.08 8.25 5.74
C ALA A 19 6.06 9.26 5.20
N LEU A 20 5.95 9.40 3.87
CA LEU A 20 4.95 10.23 3.21
C LEU A 20 3.53 9.75 3.51
N LEU A 21 3.28 8.44 3.45
CA LEU A 21 1.98 7.86 3.76
C LEU A 21 1.60 8.11 5.23
N LEU A 22 2.50 7.85 6.17
CA LEU A 22 2.25 8.07 7.59
C LEU A 22 2.07 9.56 7.92
N GLY A 23 2.93 10.42 7.40
CA GLY A 23 2.83 11.87 7.60
C GLY A 23 1.55 12.44 7.01
N ALA A 24 1.14 12.01 5.82
CA ALA A 24 -0.14 12.43 5.23
C ALA A 24 -1.34 11.98 6.07
N ASN A 25 -1.34 10.75 6.61
CA ASN A 25 -2.43 10.29 7.49
C ASN A 25 -2.51 11.10 8.79
N ILE A 26 -1.37 11.42 9.40
CA ILE A 26 -1.32 12.28 10.60
C ILE A 26 -1.86 13.68 10.28
N LEU A 27 -1.43 14.26 9.15
CA LEU A 27 -1.87 15.58 8.70
C LEU A 27 -3.39 15.63 8.47
N ILE A 28 -3.97 14.64 7.78
CA ILE A 28 -5.43 14.56 7.54
C ILE A 28 -6.22 14.51 8.86
N PHE A 29 -5.67 13.87 9.89
CA PHE A 29 -6.34 13.78 11.19
C PHE A 29 -6.26 15.09 11.99
N LEU A 30 -5.29 15.95 11.69
CA LEU A 30 -5.03 17.18 12.44
C LEU A 30 -5.88 18.38 12.00
N GLY A 31 -6.35 18.43 10.76
CA GLY A 31 -7.16 19.53 10.21
C GLY A 31 -8.50 19.06 9.66
N ASN A 32 -9.53 19.89 9.78
CA ASN A 32 -10.89 19.55 9.33
C ASN A 32 -11.43 20.51 8.25
N SER A 33 -10.70 21.55 7.90
CA SER A 33 -11.10 22.53 6.88
C SER A 33 -10.91 22.01 5.46
N ILE A 34 -11.87 22.37 4.60
CA ILE A 34 -11.89 22.04 3.17
C ILE A 34 -10.63 22.55 2.44
N LEU A 35 -10.15 23.73 2.86
CA LEU A 35 -8.97 24.38 2.28
C LEU A 35 -7.70 23.61 2.65
N TYR A 36 -7.62 23.09 3.88
CA TYR A 36 -6.52 22.27 4.31
C TYR A 36 -6.47 20.92 3.59
N GLU A 37 -7.62 20.25 3.46
CA GLU A 37 -7.73 18.99 2.71
C GLU A 37 -7.35 19.16 1.23
N SER A 38 -7.79 20.25 0.60
CA SER A 38 -7.46 20.55 -0.80
C SER A 38 -5.97 20.86 -0.98
N PHE A 39 -5.35 21.60 -0.07
CA PHE A 39 -3.92 21.85 -0.10
C PHE A 39 -3.10 20.55 0.03
N LEU A 40 -3.46 19.68 0.97
CA LEU A 40 -2.73 18.43 1.21
C LEU A 40 -2.87 17.44 0.03
N THR A 41 -4.07 17.31 -0.53
CA THR A 41 -4.30 16.47 -1.71
C THR A 41 -3.56 16.99 -2.93
N LEU A 42 -3.51 18.31 -3.14
CA LEU A 42 -2.76 18.96 -4.22
C LEU A 42 -1.25 18.69 -4.07
N LEU A 43 -0.71 18.79 -2.86
CA LEU A 43 0.69 18.45 -2.59
C LEU A 43 1.00 16.99 -2.94
N CYS A 44 0.14 16.05 -2.53
CA CYS A 44 0.29 14.63 -2.86
C CYS A 44 0.24 14.38 -4.38
N LEU A 45 -0.62 15.11 -5.09
CA LEU A 45 -0.75 15.02 -6.54
C LEU A 45 0.49 15.55 -7.26
N ILE A 46 1.07 16.66 -6.82
CA ILE A 46 2.32 17.21 -7.38
C ILE A 46 3.45 16.19 -7.25
N VAL A 47 3.59 15.54 -6.08
CA VAL A 47 4.61 14.49 -5.86
C VAL A 47 4.44 13.35 -6.86
N ILE A 48 3.21 12.92 -7.15
CA ILE A 48 2.98 11.79 -8.08
C ILE A 48 3.09 12.20 -9.54
N MET A 49 2.74 13.44 -9.88
CA MET A 49 2.97 13.98 -11.22
C MET A 49 4.46 14.06 -11.54
N SER A 50 5.29 14.48 -10.57
CA SER A 50 6.76 14.46 -10.68
C SER A 50 7.30 13.05 -10.99
N ASN A 51 6.58 12.00 -10.58
CA ASN A 51 6.96 10.60 -10.76
C ASN A 51 6.51 9.98 -12.10
N GLY A 52 5.88 10.76 -12.99
CA GLY A 52 5.48 10.31 -14.33
C GLY A 52 4.14 9.57 -14.41
N TYR A 53 3.36 9.52 -13.32
CA TYR A 53 2.04 8.86 -13.29
C TYR A 53 0.87 9.80 -13.68
N VAL A 54 1.09 10.67 -14.67
CA VAL A 54 0.17 11.78 -15.04
C VAL A 54 -1.24 11.30 -15.38
N LYS A 55 -1.37 10.16 -16.07
CA LYS A 55 -2.69 9.58 -16.43
C LYS A 55 -3.51 9.12 -15.22
N SER A 56 -2.85 8.63 -14.17
CA SER A 56 -3.55 8.26 -12.94
C SER A 56 -3.87 9.50 -12.11
N SER A 57 -2.95 10.46 -12.02
CA SER A 57 -3.17 11.75 -11.33
C SER A 57 -4.38 12.51 -11.86
N PHE A 58 -4.58 12.53 -13.19
CA PHE A 58 -5.73 13.23 -13.78
C PHE A 58 -7.07 12.64 -13.33
N LYS A 59 -7.18 11.31 -13.22
CA LYS A 59 -8.40 10.66 -12.70
C LYS A 59 -8.66 11.03 -11.25
N TYR A 60 -7.61 11.16 -10.44
CA TYR A 60 -7.74 11.54 -9.04
C TYR A 60 -8.11 13.01 -8.86
N ILE A 61 -7.56 13.91 -9.69
CA ILE A 61 -7.96 15.32 -9.73
C ILE A 61 -9.45 15.43 -10.07
N LEU A 62 -9.90 14.74 -11.13
CA LEU A 62 -11.30 14.75 -11.54
C LEU A 62 -12.23 14.23 -10.45
N PHE A 63 -11.85 13.15 -9.76
CA PHE A 63 -12.65 12.60 -8.65
C PHE A 63 -12.70 13.57 -7.46
N PHE A 64 -11.59 14.23 -7.13
CA PHE A 64 -11.53 15.20 -6.04
C PHE A 64 -12.39 16.44 -6.33
N THR A 65 -12.26 17.03 -7.52
CA THR A 65 -13.06 18.20 -7.90
C THR A 65 -14.54 17.86 -7.98
N PHE A 66 -14.89 16.68 -8.50
CA PHE A 66 -16.27 16.19 -8.49
C PHE A 66 -16.81 16.04 -7.05
N SER A 67 -16.04 15.44 -6.15
CA SER A 67 -16.44 15.26 -4.75
C SER A 67 -16.69 16.61 -4.04
N VAL A 68 -15.84 17.62 -4.30
CA VAL A 68 -16.02 18.96 -3.74
C VAL A 68 -17.24 19.66 -4.32
N ALA A 69 -17.46 19.58 -5.64
CA ALA A 69 -18.61 20.18 -6.30
C ALA A 69 -19.94 19.59 -5.79
N VAL A 70 -19.98 18.27 -5.61
CA VAL A 70 -21.14 17.57 -5.03
C VAL A 70 -21.42 18.07 -3.61
N GLU A 71 -20.39 18.23 -2.77
CA GLU A 71 -20.55 18.73 -1.40
C GLU A 71 -21.07 20.17 -1.36
N THR A 72 -20.56 21.06 -2.22
CA THR A 72 -20.99 22.47 -2.27
C THR A 72 -22.41 22.63 -2.82
N ILE A 73 -22.81 21.80 -3.79
CA ILE A 73 -24.16 21.85 -4.38
C ILE A 73 -25.17 21.30 -3.38
N ILE A 74 -24.85 20.19 -2.71
CA ILE A 74 -25.75 19.53 -1.77
C ILE A 74 -25.85 20.29 -0.45
N ALA A 75 -24.78 20.97 0.00
CA ALA A 75 -24.82 21.80 1.21
C ALA A 75 -25.79 22.99 1.11
N ASN A 76 -26.07 23.48 -0.11
CA ASN A 76 -27.03 24.56 -0.33
C ASN A 76 -28.50 24.09 -0.34
N LEU A 77 -28.76 22.77 -0.23
CA LEU A 77 -30.11 22.22 -0.12
C LEU A 77 -30.43 22.01 1.37
N GLU A 78 -31.16 22.95 1.96
CA GLU A 78 -31.51 22.96 3.39
C GLU A 78 -32.57 21.91 3.80
N ILE A 79 -32.39 20.61 3.50
CA ILE A 79 -33.33 19.55 3.95
C ILE A 79 -32.66 18.21 4.34
N HIS A 80 -33.11 17.65 5.48
CA HIS A 80 -33.04 16.27 6.02
C HIS A 80 -31.70 15.63 6.46
N PHE A 81 -31.80 14.82 7.53
CA PHE A 81 -30.77 13.92 8.10
C PHE A 81 -30.07 13.03 7.06
N LEU A 82 -30.81 12.55 6.05
CA LEU A 82 -30.26 11.70 4.98
C LEU A 82 -29.22 12.43 4.12
N VAL A 83 -29.43 13.72 3.84
CA VAL A 83 -28.49 14.54 3.08
C VAL A 83 -27.20 14.73 3.87
N ASN A 84 -27.30 14.99 5.18
CA ASN A 84 -26.14 15.08 6.07
C ASN A 84 -25.37 13.75 6.18
N LEU A 85 -26.07 12.61 6.17
CA LEU A 85 -25.42 11.29 6.16
C LEU A 85 -24.64 11.07 4.85
N ILE A 86 -25.21 11.44 3.71
CA ILE A 86 -24.54 11.37 2.41
C ILE A 86 -23.31 12.29 2.39
N LEU A 87 -23.44 13.53 2.84
CA LEU A 87 -22.33 14.48 2.95
C LEU A 87 -21.20 13.95 3.83
N PHE A 88 -21.54 13.32 4.96
CA PHE A 88 -20.57 12.70 5.86
C PHE A 88 -19.80 11.55 5.18
N VAL A 89 -20.50 10.68 4.45
CA VAL A 89 -19.86 9.58 3.69
C VAL A 89 -18.93 10.13 2.60
N VAL A 90 -19.36 11.16 1.88
CA VAL A 90 -18.54 11.84 0.84
C VAL A 90 -17.29 12.46 1.46
N ALA A 91 -17.43 13.16 2.60
CA ALA A 91 -16.30 13.74 3.32
C ALA A 91 -15.30 12.68 3.79
N ILE A 92 -15.77 11.54 4.30
CA ILE A 92 -14.89 10.40 4.67
C ILE A 92 -14.13 9.88 3.44
N ILE A 93 -14.83 9.63 2.33
CA ILE A 93 -14.21 9.14 1.10
C ILE A 93 -13.13 10.11 0.61
N ARG A 94 -13.40 11.43 0.68
CA ARG A 94 -12.42 12.46 0.34
C ARG A 94 -11.21 12.45 1.26
N LYS A 95 -11.40 12.30 2.58
CA LYS A 95 -10.29 12.19 3.54
C LYS A 95 -9.37 11.00 3.26
N PHE A 96 -9.92 9.86 2.80
CA PHE A 96 -9.12 8.69 2.46
C PHE A 96 -8.44 8.76 1.08
N LEU A 97 -8.88 9.66 0.21
CA LEU A 97 -8.38 9.82 -1.15
C LEU A 97 -6.85 10.01 -1.26
N PRO A 98 -6.20 10.94 -0.54
CA PRO A 98 -4.73 11.08 -0.56
C PRO A 98 -4.00 9.80 -0.09
N CYS A 99 -4.58 9.07 0.87
CA CYS A 99 -4.03 7.79 1.34
C CYS A 99 -4.09 6.72 0.23
N ILE A 100 -5.21 6.63 -0.49
CA ILE A 100 -5.38 5.73 -1.64
C ILE A 100 -4.39 6.08 -2.77
N ILE A 101 -4.21 7.38 -3.03
CA ILE A 101 -3.28 7.90 -4.02
C ILE A 101 -1.84 7.46 -3.71
N ILE A 102 -1.35 7.73 -2.49
CA ILE A 102 0.02 7.37 -2.07
C ILE A 102 0.17 5.85 -2.01
N GLY A 103 -0.81 5.13 -1.48
CA GLY A 103 -0.81 3.67 -1.40
C GLY A 103 -0.68 3.00 -2.77
N LYS A 104 -1.46 3.47 -3.76
CA LYS A 104 -1.34 2.97 -5.13
C LYS A 104 0.00 3.33 -5.76
N TRP A 105 0.53 4.52 -5.46
CA TRP A 105 1.87 4.89 -5.92
C TRP A 105 2.93 3.93 -5.34
N ILE A 106 2.87 3.60 -4.05
CA ILE A 106 3.77 2.60 -3.42
C ILE A 106 3.68 1.26 -4.15
N LEU A 107 2.47 0.75 -4.38
CA LEU A 107 2.24 -0.56 -4.98
C LEU A 107 2.67 -0.64 -6.46
N SER A 108 2.46 0.44 -7.22
CA SER A 108 2.83 0.48 -8.64
C SER A 108 4.33 0.73 -8.87
N SER A 109 4.99 1.45 -7.97
CA SER A 109 6.37 1.91 -8.18
C SER A 109 7.41 1.12 -7.39
N THR A 110 7.00 0.24 -6.48
CA THR A 110 7.90 -0.56 -5.64
C THR A 110 7.84 -2.02 -6.05
N SER A 111 8.98 -2.61 -6.43
CA SER A 111 9.07 -4.07 -6.60
C SER A 111 9.08 -4.74 -5.24
N SER A 112 8.52 -5.96 -5.15
CA SER A 112 8.52 -6.76 -3.93
C SER A 112 9.93 -6.96 -3.38
N SER A 113 10.93 -7.15 -4.25
CA SER A 113 12.34 -7.25 -3.88
C SER A 113 12.92 -5.99 -3.23
N LEU A 114 12.56 -4.80 -3.72
CA LEU A 114 13.03 -3.53 -3.16
C LEU A 114 12.36 -3.24 -1.81
N ALA A 115 11.11 -3.67 -1.64
CA ALA A 115 10.39 -3.59 -0.38
C ALA A 115 11.05 -4.45 0.72
N VAL A 116 11.42 -5.68 0.40
CA VAL A 116 12.17 -6.55 1.31
C VAL A 116 13.50 -5.93 1.71
N ALA A 117 14.28 -5.45 0.73
CA ALA A 117 15.59 -4.88 1.01
C ALA A 117 15.49 -3.62 1.89
N THR A 118 14.44 -2.81 1.72
CA THR A 118 14.23 -1.60 2.52
C THR A 118 13.75 -1.93 3.94
N LEU A 119 12.86 -2.91 4.10
CA LEU A 119 12.45 -3.47 5.39
C LEU A 119 13.65 -4.06 6.15
N GLN A 120 14.50 -4.84 5.47
CA GLN A 120 15.79 -5.36 6.00
C GLN A 120 16.70 -4.29 6.60
N LYS A 121 16.58 -3.06 6.12
CA LYS A 121 17.47 -1.99 6.53
C LYS A 121 16.83 -1.13 7.62
N MET A 122 15.49 -1.14 7.77
CA MET A 122 14.82 -0.56 8.93
C MET A 122 15.29 -1.38 10.13
N ARG A 123 15.65 -0.74 11.26
CA ARG A 123 16.34 -1.37 12.41
C ARG A 123 15.46 -2.38 13.15
N LEU A 124 14.98 -3.40 12.46
CA LEU A 124 14.24 -4.54 12.98
C LEU A 124 15.24 -5.60 13.44
N PRO A 125 14.87 -6.44 14.41
CA PRO A 125 15.72 -7.53 14.87
C PRO A 125 16.06 -8.44 13.68
N LYS A 126 17.31 -8.91 13.65
CA LYS A 126 17.87 -9.67 12.51
C LYS A 126 17.00 -10.88 12.14
N ASP A 127 16.41 -11.53 13.13
CA ASP A 127 15.57 -12.72 12.94
C ASP A 127 14.25 -12.39 12.23
N ALA A 128 13.61 -11.27 12.61
CA ALA A 128 12.41 -10.79 11.93
C ALA A 128 12.69 -10.44 10.47
N LEU A 129 13.87 -9.87 10.18
CA LEU A 129 14.25 -9.50 8.82
C LEU A 129 14.45 -10.69 7.90
N ILE A 130 15.05 -11.76 8.42
CA ILE A 130 15.21 -13.02 7.70
C ILE A 130 13.83 -13.61 7.40
N MET A 131 12.96 -13.68 8.41
CA MET A 131 11.60 -14.19 8.28
C MET A 131 10.79 -13.42 7.24
N ILE A 132 10.81 -12.09 7.29
CA ILE A 132 10.13 -11.21 6.32
C ILE A 132 10.66 -11.46 4.91
N SER A 133 11.99 -11.56 4.75
CA SER A 133 12.62 -11.83 3.45
C SER A 133 12.20 -13.16 2.85
N VAL A 134 12.07 -14.18 3.70
CA VAL A 134 11.57 -15.50 3.33
C VAL A 134 10.12 -15.41 2.87
N ILE A 135 9.24 -14.80 3.68
CA ILE A 135 7.82 -14.65 3.35
C ILE A 135 7.63 -13.97 1.99
N PHE A 136 8.32 -12.86 1.72
CA PHE A 136 8.18 -12.16 0.46
C PHE A 136 8.72 -12.93 -0.75
N ARG A 137 9.67 -13.85 -0.55
CA ARG A 137 10.17 -14.73 -1.61
C ARG A 137 9.22 -15.92 -1.85
N CYS A 138 8.64 -16.45 -0.79
CA CYS A 138 7.66 -17.55 -0.86
C CYS A 138 6.29 -17.06 -1.34
N PHE A 139 5.93 -15.80 -1.11
CA PHE A 139 4.63 -15.25 -1.50
C PHE A 139 4.31 -15.40 -3.00
N PRO A 140 5.25 -15.11 -3.94
CA PRO A 140 5.08 -15.47 -5.34
C PRO A 140 4.81 -16.96 -5.57
N THR A 141 5.59 -17.85 -4.93
CA THR A 141 5.43 -19.30 -5.08
C THR A 141 4.08 -19.79 -4.56
N ILE A 142 3.62 -19.29 -3.41
CA ILE A 142 2.29 -19.60 -2.84
C ILE A 142 1.17 -19.16 -3.79
N ARG A 143 1.34 -18.03 -4.47
CA ARG A 143 0.38 -17.56 -5.48
C ARG A 143 0.32 -18.50 -6.69
N ASP A 144 1.46 -18.98 -7.16
CA ASP A 144 1.53 -19.93 -8.27
C ASP A 144 0.90 -21.27 -7.86
N GLU A 145 1.21 -21.74 -6.65
CA GLU A 145 0.61 -22.95 -6.05
C GLU A 145 -0.92 -22.83 -5.93
N TRP A 146 -1.42 -21.69 -5.44
CA TRP A 146 -2.85 -21.38 -5.43
C TRP A 146 -3.46 -21.48 -6.83
N SER A 147 -2.78 -20.96 -7.85
CA SER A 147 -3.26 -21.01 -9.23
C SER A 147 -3.29 -22.44 -9.77
N HIS A 148 -2.28 -23.25 -9.47
CA HIS A 148 -2.21 -24.66 -9.87
C HIS A 148 -3.30 -25.50 -9.20
N ILE A 149 -3.49 -25.35 -7.89
CA ILE A 149 -4.57 -26.00 -7.14
C ILE A 149 -5.92 -25.58 -7.71
N ASN A 150 -6.14 -24.29 -7.97
CA ASN A 150 -7.38 -23.82 -8.56
C ASN A 150 -7.64 -24.42 -9.94
N MET A 151 -6.61 -24.56 -10.79
CA MET A 151 -6.75 -25.25 -12.08
C MET A 151 -7.08 -26.73 -11.91
N ALA A 152 -6.42 -27.43 -10.99
CA ALA A 152 -6.66 -28.85 -10.72
C ALA A 152 -8.08 -29.10 -10.18
N MET A 153 -8.55 -28.26 -9.25
CA MET A 153 -9.89 -28.36 -8.69
C MET A 153 -10.97 -27.99 -9.71
N ARG A 154 -10.70 -27.03 -10.61
CA ARG A 154 -11.58 -26.72 -11.73
C ARG A 154 -11.77 -27.91 -12.67
N THR A 155 -10.72 -28.69 -12.94
CA THR A 155 -10.82 -29.94 -13.72
C THR A 155 -11.68 -31.00 -13.04
N ARG A 156 -11.72 -31.02 -11.70
CA ARG A 156 -12.59 -31.90 -10.90
C ARG A 156 -14.03 -31.38 -10.78
N GLY A 157 -14.41 -30.34 -11.52
CA GLY A 157 -15.75 -29.74 -11.48
C GLY A 157 -16.02 -28.85 -10.26
N ILE A 158 -15.07 -28.74 -9.34
CA ILE A 158 -15.14 -27.88 -8.16
C ILE A 158 -14.48 -26.56 -8.54
N SER A 159 -15.23 -25.71 -9.26
CA SER A 159 -14.78 -24.34 -9.51
C SER A 159 -14.97 -23.49 -8.25
N PHE A 160 -14.00 -22.61 -7.98
CA PHE A 160 -14.17 -21.51 -7.02
C PHE A 160 -15.11 -20.44 -7.61
N SER A 161 -16.32 -20.86 -7.98
CA SER A 161 -17.39 -20.01 -8.49
C SER A 161 -18.32 -19.64 -7.34
N PHE A 162 -18.86 -18.42 -7.41
CA PHE A 162 -19.81 -17.90 -6.42
C PHE A 162 -20.98 -18.87 -6.16
N TYR A 163 -21.42 -19.58 -7.19
CA TYR A 163 -22.48 -20.59 -7.09
C TYR A 163 -22.09 -21.78 -6.20
N ASN A 164 -20.88 -22.32 -6.39
CA ASN A 164 -20.40 -23.49 -5.64
C ASN A 164 -20.03 -23.12 -4.20
N LEU A 165 -19.51 -21.92 -3.99
CA LEU A 165 -19.22 -21.38 -2.66
C LEU A 165 -20.50 -21.16 -1.84
N LEU A 166 -21.60 -20.74 -2.48
CA LEU A 166 -22.88 -20.54 -1.80
C LEU A 166 -23.60 -21.87 -1.52
N HIS A 167 -23.55 -22.83 -2.46
CA HIS A 167 -24.27 -24.09 -2.34
C HIS A 167 -23.54 -25.14 -1.48
N ARG A 168 -22.20 -25.14 -1.47
CA ARG A 168 -21.37 -26.04 -0.65
C ARG A 168 -20.08 -25.33 -0.17
N PRO A 169 -20.18 -24.39 0.78
CA PRO A 169 -19.05 -23.60 1.26
C PRO A 169 -17.97 -24.46 1.91
N VAL A 170 -18.38 -25.37 2.80
CA VAL A 170 -17.46 -26.17 3.64
C VAL A 170 -16.57 -27.07 2.78
N THR A 171 -17.16 -27.84 1.87
CA THR A 171 -16.39 -28.76 1.00
C THR A 171 -15.48 -27.99 0.05
N THR A 172 -15.92 -26.85 -0.49
CA THR A 172 -15.10 -26.03 -1.40
C THR A 172 -13.88 -25.47 -0.68
N ILE A 173 -14.04 -25.02 0.57
CA ILE A 173 -12.94 -24.54 1.40
C ILE A 173 -11.98 -25.68 1.72
N GLU A 174 -12.47 -26.82 2.19
CA GLU A 174 -11.63 -27.96 2.58
C GLU A 174 -10.74 -28.44 1.42
N TYR A 175 -11.31 -28.63 0.23
CA TYR A 175 -10.56 -29.11 -0.93
C TYR A 175 -9.53 -28.11 -1.49
N PHE A 176 -9.67 -26.81 -1.22
CA PHE A 176 -8.71 -25.81 -1.65
C PHE A 176 -7.64 -25.55 -0.58
N PHE A 177 -8.07 -25.41 0.68
CA PHE A 177 -7.19 -25.02 1.77
C PHE A 177 -6.33 -26.19 2.27
N VAL A 178 -6.87 -27.42 2.37
CA VAL A 178 -6.08 -28.56 2.88
C VAL A 178 -4.84 -28.83 2.00
N PRO A 179 -4.96 -28.97 0.65
CA PRO A 179 -3.78 -29.16 -0.20
C PRO A 179 -2.82 -27.97 -0.13
N LEU A 180 -3.36 -26.74 -0.09
CA LEU A 180 -2.53 -25.54 -0.01
C LEU A 180 -1.73 -25.47 1.29
N PHE A 181 -2.33 -25.82 2.43
CA PHE A 181 -1.61 -25.87 3.70
C PHE A 181 -0.50 -26.91 3.68
N VAL A 182 -0.76 -28.10 3.13
CA VAL A 182 0.26 -29.15 2.98
C VAL A 182 1.42 -28.65 2.11
N SER A 183 1.15 -28.08 0.93
CA SER A 183 2.19 -27.53 0.05
C SER A 183 3.00 -26.41 0.74
N VAL A 184 2.36 -25.52 1.50
CA VAL A 184 3.04 -24.42 2.21
C VAL A 184 3.94 -24.95 3.33
N ILE A 185 3.50 -25.99 4.05
CA ILE A 185 4.30 -26.63 5.10
C ILE A 185 5.54 -27.29 4.48
N GLU A 186 5.38 -28.00 3.37
CA GLU A 186 6.49 -28.66 2.66
C GLU A 186 7.52 -27.64 2.14
N ILE A 187 7.06 -26.56 1.49
CA ILE A 187 7.93 -25.46 1.06
C ILE A 187 8.68 -24.84 2.25
N GLY A 188 8.01 -24.70 3.40
CA GLY A 188 8.61 -24.19 4.63
C GLY A 188 9.73 -25.10 5.15
N ASP A 189 9.51 -26.41 5.15
CA ASP A 189 10.47 -27.40 5.62
C ASP A 189 11.69 -27.48 4.68
N GLU A 190 11.48 -27.55 3.37
CA GLU A 190 12.56 -27.49 2.37
C GLU A 190 13.43 -26.23 2.53
N LEU A 191 12.79 -25.09 2.78
CA LEU A 191 13.49 -23.82 2.96
C LEU A 191 14.29 -23.80 4.27
N SER A 192 13.72 -24.35 5.35
CA SER A 192 14.40 -24.49 6.65
C SER A 192 15.64 -25.37 6.51
N GLN A 193 15.50 -26.56 5.91
CA GLN A 193 16.59 -27.48 5.64
C GLN A 193 17.67 -26.83 4.76
N SER A 194 17.26 -26.15 3.68
CA SER A 194 18.19 -25.42 2.80
C SER A 194 18.91 -24.27 3.52
N ALA A 195 18.24 -23.57 4.45
CA ALA A 195 18.83 -22.51 5.25
C ALA A 195 19.90 -23.06 6.22
N ILE A 196 19.62 -24.17 6.89
CA ILE A 196 20.57 -24.85 7.80
C ILE A 196 21.82 -25.29 7.02
N VAL A 197 21.65 -25.97 5.88
CA VAL A 197 22.77 -26.43 5.04
C VAL A 197 23.61 -25.26 4.51
N ARG A 198 22.99 -24.11 4.23
CA ARG A 198 23.71 -22.88 3.80
C ARG A 198 24.38 -22.13 4.96
N GLY A 199 24.35 -22.66 6.18
CA GLY A 199 24.97 -22.04 7.34
C GLY A 199 24.27 -20.74 7.73
N LEU A 200 22.94 -20.65 7.54
CA LEU A 200 22.20 -19.46 7.93
C LEU A 200 22.26 -19.23 9.45
N ASP A 201 22.54 -20.24 10.26
CA ASP A 201 22.74 -20.10 11.71
C ASP A 201 24.21 -19.90 12.12
N ALA A 202 25.13 -19.71 11.17
CA ALA A 202 26.53 -19.49 11.50
C ALA A 202 26.72 -18.19 12.31
N PRO A 203 27.51 -18.20 13.41
CA PRO A 203 27.73 -17.04 14.29
C PRO A 203 28.71 -16.03 13.66
N VAL A 204 28.46 -15.64 12.41
CA VAL A 204 29.30 -14.73 11.62
C VAL A 204 28.46 -13.50 11.24
N ILE A 205 29.12 -12.34 11.13
CA ILE A 205 28.46 -11.09 10.70
C ILE A 205 27.95 -11.26 9.26
N LYS A 206 26.63 -11.39 9.12
CA LYS A 206 25.97 -11.51 7.81
C LYS A 206 26.06 -10.19 7.05
N THR A 207 26.39 -10.27 5.76
CA THR A 207 26.47 -9.13 4.84
C THR A 207 25.21 -9.05 3.96
N SER A 208 24.81 -7.84 3.58
CA SER A 208 23.66 -7.64 2.68
C SER A 208 24.12 -7.43 1.24
N ARG A 209 23.51 -8.18 0.30
CA ARG A 209 23.80 -8.06 -1.14
C ARG A 209 23.23 -6.79 -1.77
N HIS A 210 22.17 -6.20 -1.20
CA HIS A 210 21.50 -5.04 -1.78
C HIS A 210 21.93 -3.73 -1.11
N ILE A 211 22.69 -2.93 -1.85
CA ILE A 211 23.10 -1.59 -1.41
C ILE A 211 21.97 -0.60 -1.74
N ILE A 212 21.10 -0.34 -0.77
CA ILE A 212 20.10 0.74 -0.89
C ILE A 212 20.77 2.05 -0.50
N LYS A 213 20.76 3.05 -1.39
CA LYS A 213 21.22 4.40 -1.09
C LYS A 213 20.07 5.37 -1.34
N MET A 214 19.75 6.15 -0.30
CA MET A 214 18.82 7.27 -0.43
C MET A 214 19.40 8.29 -1.41
N LYS A 215 18.59 8.70 -2.39
CA LYS A 215 18.98 9.70 -3.38
C LYS A 215 18.64 11.10 -2.85
N ILE A 216 19.22 12.13 -3.44
CA ILE A 216 18.95 13.53 -3.07
C ILE A 216 17.45 13.88 -3.18
N GLY A 217 16.75 13.30 -4.15
CA GLY A 217 15.28 13.46 -4.27
C GLY A 217 14.50 12.89 -3.07
N ASP A 218 14.99 11.84 -2.42
CA ASP A 218 14.38 11.28 -1.20
C ASP A 218 14.44 12.27 -0.04
N TYR A 219 15.58 12.96 0.11
CA TYR A 219 15.75 14.00 1.12
C TYR A 219 14.84 15.20 0.86
N MET A 220 14.68 15.63 -0.40
CA MET A 220 13.79 16.75 -0.74
C MET A 220 12.32 16.48 -0.38
N ILE A 221 11.82 15.26 -0.60
CA ILE A 221 10.44 14.89 -0.23
C ILE A 221 10.29 14.84 1.30
N LEU A 222 11.31 14.33 1.99
CA LEU A 222 11.26 14.20 3.44
C LEU A 222 11.33 15.58 4.13
N THR A 223 12.16 16.50 3.62
CA THR A 223 12.22 17.88 4.13
C THR A 223 10.95 18.66 3.84
N SER A 224 10.35 18.51 2.66
CA SER A 224 9.08 19.19 2.35
C SER A 224 7.94 18.69 3.24
N LEU A 225 7.86 17.39 3.49
CA LEU A 225 6.89 16.82 4.44
C LEU A 225 7.09 17.36 5.86
N LEU A 226 8.34 17.43 6.33
CA LEU A 226 8.66 17.93 7.66
C LEU A 226 8.28 19.41 7.79
N ALA A 227 8.54 20.22 6.75
CA ALA A 227 8.16 21.62 6.69
C ALA A 227 6.63 21.81 6.79
N VAL A 228 5.85 21.00 6.07
CA VAL A 228 4.38 21.05 6.12
C VAL A 228 3.87 20.67 7.51
N ILE A 229 4.43 19.63 8.14
CA ILE A 229 4.07 19.23 9.50
C ILE A 229 4.36 20.36 10.49
N CYS A 230 5.54 20.98 10.43
CA CYS A 230 5.89 22.10 11.29
C CYS A 230 4.95 23.30 11.08
N MET A 231 4.63 23.65 9.82
CA MET A 231 3.70 24.74 9.50
C MET A 231 2.31 24.50 10.09
N VAL A 232 1.78 23.27 9.99
CA VAL A 232 0.46 22.92 10.52
C VAL A 232 0.44 22.95 12.05
N ILE A 233 1.48 22.41 12.70
CA ILE A 233 1.60 22.47 14.16
C ILE A 233 1.69 23.92 14.63
N PHE A 234 2.46 24.76 13.93
CA PHE A 234 2.59 26.18 14.23
C PHE A 234 1.26 26.93 14.10
N MET A 235 0.52 26.71 13.00
CA MET A 235 -0.82 27.31 12.82
C MET A 235 -1.79 26.88 13.92
N ARG A 236 -1.72 25.61 14.36
CA ARG A 236 -2.54 25.11 15.46
C ARG A 236 -2.15 25.71 16.81
N LEU A 237 -0.86 25.87 17.09
CA LEU A 237 -0.35 26.52 18.30
C LEU A 237 -0.75 28.00 18.37
N TRP A 238 -0.85 28.66 17.22
CA TRP A 238 -1.30 30.06 17.12
C TRP A 238 -2.82 30.24 17.25
N GLY A 239 -3.57 29.17 17.52
CA GLY A 239 -5.01 29.24 17.79
C GLY A 239 -5.90 29.35 16.54
N TYR A 240 -5.36 29.14 15.33
CA TYR A 240 -6.19 29.01 14.14
C TYR A 240 -6.94 27.67 14.18
N HIS A 241 -8.27 27.73 14.16
CA HIS A 241 -9.09 26.53 14.02
C HIS A 241 -8.97 26.02 12.57
N LEU A 242 -8.30 24.89 12.40
CA LEU A 242 -7.96 24.26 11.12
C LEU A 242 -8.95 23.18 10.71
#